data_AF-A0A923NWI7-F1
#
_entry.id   AF-A0A923NWI7-F1
#
_cell.length_a   1.000
_cell.length_b   1.000
_cell.length_c   1.000
_cell.angle_alpha   90.00
_cell.angle_beta   90.00
_cell.angle_gamma   90.00
#
_symmetry.space_group_name_H-M   'P 1'
#
loop_
_entity.id
_entity.type
_entity.pdbx_description
1 polymer ?
#
loop_
_entity_poly.entity_id
_entity_poly.type
_entity_poly.pdbx_seq_one_letter_code
_entity_poly.pdbx_strand_id
1 'polypeptide(L)'
;MQRWIKLPDGRFVDANRIAYIGKTETFAHIDENGTDMGVAYSVNIGTGVERDSQLTVIGTREEVLALLRALLGRGEAPPAG
;
A
#
# COMPACT_ATOMS: atom_id res chain seq x y z
N MET A 1 -10.36 3.44 17.82
CA MET A 1 -9.42 2.30 17.75
C MET A 1 -8.46 2.58 16.61
N GLN A 2 -7.14 2.62 16.86
CA GLN A 2 -6.16 2.83 15.79
C GLN A 2 -6.07 1.56 14.93
N ARG A 3 -5.98 1.68 13.60
CA ARG A 3 -6.00 0.55 12.66
C ARG A 3 -4.66 0.50 11.93
N TRP A 4 -3.68 -0.12 12.57
CA TRP A 4 -2.33 -0.24 12.02
C TRP A 4 -2.29 -1.27 10.90
N ILE A 5 -1.84 -0.84 9.71
CA ILE A 5 -1.65 -1.69 8.54
C ILE A 5 -0.17 -1.72 8.17
N LYS A 6 0.36 -2.92 7.94
CA LYS A 6 1.72 -3.12 7.45
C LYS A 6 1.77 -2.87 5.94
N LEU A 7 2.73 -2.07 5.51
CA LEU A 7 3.04 -1.81 4.11
C LEU A 7 3.95 -2.92 3.55
N PRO A 8 3.94 -3.15 2.23
CA PRO A 8 4.82 -4.13 1.56
C PRO A 8 6.31 -3.94 1.87
N ASP A 9 6.75 -2.68 2.03
CA ASP A 9 8.14 -2.34 2.39
C ASP A 9 8.47 -2.48 3.89
N GLY A 10 7.53 -3.00 4.68
CA GLY A 10 7.70 -3.25 6.11
C GLY A 10 7.36 -2.08 7.03
N ARG A 11 7.07 -0.89 6.49
CA ARG A 11 6.56 0.24 7.29
C ARG A 11 5.15 -0.01 7.80
N PHE A 12 4.66 0.81 8.72
CA PHE A 12 3.29 0.74 9.23
C PHE A 12 2.60 2.09 9.05
N VAL A 13 1.30 2.05 8.76
CA VAL A 13 0.45 3.24 8.64
C VAL A 13 -0.84 3.07 9.45
N ASP A 14 -1.29 4.13 10.12
CA ASP A 14 -2.62 4.14 10.73
C ASP A 14 -3.65 4.42 9.64
N ALA A 15 -4.46 3.42 9.34
CA ALA A 15 -5.45 3.46 8.28
C ALA A 15 -6.56 4.50 8.54
N ASN A 16 -6.74 4.95 9.80
CA ASN A 16 -7.66 6.04 10.13
C ASN A 16 -7.15 7.43 9.72
N ARG A 17 -5.86 7.55 9.38
CA ARG A 17 -5.26 8.80 8.92
C ARG A 17 -5.15 8.90 7.40
N ILE A 18 -5.65 7.93 6.67
CA ILE A 18 -5.58 7.95 5.20
C ILE A 18 -6.58 8.96 4.67
N ALA A 19 -6.07 10.03 4.06
CA ALA A 19 -6.85 11.07 3.42
C ALA A 19 -7.20 10.71 1.98
N TYR A 20 -6.28 10.08 1.24
CA TYR A 20 -6.53 9.63 -0.12
C TYR A 20 -5.67 8.43 -0.52
N ILE A 21 -6.15 7.70 -1.53
CA ILE A 21 -5.41 6.66 -2.25
C ILE A 21 -5.34 7.10 -3.70
N GLY A 22 -4.12 7.27 -4.21
CA GLY A 22 -3.86 7.65 -5.59
C GLY A 22 -4.13 6.51 -6.57
N LYS A 23 -4.03 6.82 -7.85
CA LYS A 23 -4.12 5.82 -8.91
C LYS A 23 -2.98 4.82 -8.77
N THR A 24 -3.29 3.53 -8.94
CA THR A 24 -2.27 2.50 -9.06
C THR A 24 -1.55 2.61 -10.39
N GLU A 25 -0.23 2.63 -10.35
CA GLU A 25 0.64 2.64 -11.53
C GLU A 25 1.40 1.32 -11.62
N THR A 26 1.86 0.98 -12.82
CA THR A 26 2.59 -0.25 -13.11
C THR A 26 3.85 0.05 -13.88
N PHE A 27 4.93 -0.65 -13.57
CA PHE A 27 6.22 -0.51 -14.24
C PHE A 27 6.97 -1.84 -14.27
N ALA A 28 7.94 -1.96 -15.19
CA ALA A 28 8.83 -3.12 -15.24
C ALA A 28 9.74 -3.11 -14.00
N HIS A 29 9.73 -4.20 -13.24
CA HIS A 29 10.59 -4.37 -12.08
C HIS A 29 11.82 -5.13 -12.51
N ILE A 30 12.95 -4.43 -12.55
CA ILE A 30 14.24 -5.03 -12.88
C ILE A 30 15.07 -4.97 -11.61
N ASP A 31 15.66 -6.11 -11.23
CA ASP A 31 16.55 -6.16 -10.07
C ASP A 31 17.90 -5.48 -10.37
N GLU A 32 18.77 -5.41 -9.36
CA GLU A 32 20.11 -4.83 -9.48
C GLU A 32 21.03 -5.58 -10.47
N ASN A 33 20.71 -6.82 -10.81
CA ASN A 33 21.46 -7.68 -11.72
C ASN A 33 20.92 -7.64 -13.15
N GLY A 34 19.86 -6.85 -13.41
CA GLY A 34 19.21 -6.79 -14.72
C GLY A 34 18.19 -7.91 -14.97
N THR A 35 17.82 -8.67 -13.94
CA THR A 35 16.79 -9.72 -14.02
C THR A 35 15.41 -9.08 -14.04
N ASP A 36 14.57 -9.49 -15.00
CA ASP A 36 13.16 -9.13 -15.02
C ASP A 36 12.40 -9.88 -13.91
N MET A 37 11.92 -9.12 -12.93
CA MET A 37 11.11 -9.59 -11.81
C MET A 37 9.60 -9.45 -12.10
N GLY A 38 9.23 -9.07 -13.32
CA GLY A 38 7.87 -8.87 -13.79
C GLY A 38 7.35 -7.46 -13.56
N VAL A 39 6.03 -7.34 -13.44
CA VAL A 39 5.36 -6.04 -13.26
C VAL A 39 5.28 -5.68 -11.78
N ALA A 40 5.90 -4.56 -11.39
CA ALA A 40 5.68 -3.94 -10.09
C ALA A 40 4.50 -2.97 -10.13
N TYR A 41 3.88 -2.80 -8.98
CA TYR A 41 2.75 -1.91 -8.76
C TYR A 41 3.16 -0.83 -7.76
N SER A 42 2.84 0.42 -8.06
CA SER A 42 2.98 1.53 -7.13
C SER A 42 1.63 2.17 -6.82
N VAL A 43 1.48 2.63 -5.58
CA VAL A 43 0.34 3.45 -5.16
C VAL A 43 0.84 4.56 -4.25
N ASN A 44 0.36 5.78 -4.50
CA ASN A 44 0.60 6.92 -3.62
C ASN A 44 -0.53 6.99 -2.58
N ILE A 45 -0.17 7.10 -1.31
CA ILE A 45 -1.09 7.17 -0.18
C ILE A 45 -0.83 8.46 0.58
N GLY A 46 -1.86 9.29 0.72
CA GLY A 46 -1.79 10.48 1.58
C GLY A 46 -2.29 10.18 2.98
N THR A 47 -1.46 10.43 4.00
CA THR A 47 -1.86 10.43 5.42
C THR A 47 -2.38 11.79 5.90
N GLY A 48 -2.44 12.76 4.97
CA GLY A 48 -2.91 14.13 5.17
C GLY A 48 -3.08 14.84 3.81
N VAL A 49 -3.50 16.10 3.84
CA VAL A 49 -3.69 16.92 2.62
C VAL A 49 -2.40 17.66 2.23
N GLU A 50 -1.44 17.76 3.15
CA GLU A 50 -0.15 18.40 2.92
C GLU A 50 0.76 17.56 2.02
N ARG A 51 1.63 18.21 1.26
CA ARG A 51 2.55 17.55 0.32
C ARG A 51 3.51 16.58 0.99
N ASP A 52 3.94 16.88 2.22
CA ASP A 52 4.93 16.07 2.95
C ASP A 52 4.30 14.86 3.66
N SER A 53 2.97 14.71 3.57
CA SER A 53 2.21 13.59 4.13
C SER A 53 1.90 12.50 3.09
N GLN A 54 2.74 12.37 2.06
CA GLN A 54 2.56 11.41 0.98
C GLN A 54 3.54 10.24 1.08
N LEU A 55 3.04 9.04 0.86
CA LEU A 55 3.78 7.79 0.91
C LEU A 55 3.62 7.06 -0.41
N THR A 56 4.72 6.87 -1.14
CA THR A 56 4.74 5.92 -2.24
C THR A 56 4.98 4.53 -1.69
N VAL A 57 4.08 3.62 -2.03
CA VAL A 57 4.18 2.20 -1.73
C VAL A 57 4.39 1.45 -3.02
N ILE A 58 5.38 0.56 -3.03
CA ILE A 58 5.74 -0.27 -4.17
C ILE A 58 5.70 -1.73 -3.71
N GLY A 59 5.16 -2.61 -4.55
CA GLY A 59 5.17 -4.04 -4.30
C GLY A 59 4.67 -4.85 -5.49
N THR A 60 4.49 -6.14 -5.25
CA THR A 60 3.81 -7.03 -6.18
C THR A 60 2.31 -6.72 -6.25
N ARG A 61 1.64 -7.28 -7.26
CA ARG A 61 0.19 -7.15 -7.43
C ARG A 61 -0.57 -7.60 -6.18
N GLU A 62 -0.20 -8.74 -5.62
CA GLU A 62 -0.86 -9.38 -4.49
C GLU A 62 -0.71 -8.54 -3.22
N GLU A 63 0.48 -7.99 -2.98
CA GLU A 63 0.77 -7.13 -1.83
C GLU A 63 0.00 -5.81 -1.90
N VAL A 64 0.03 -5.13 -3.05
CA VAL A 64 -0.72 -3.88 -3.23
C VAL A 64 -2.22 -4.12 -3.15
N LEU A 65 -2.73 -5.22 -3.71
CA LEU A 65 -4.15 -5.58 -3.62
C LEU A 65 -4.57 -5.89 -2.17
N ALA A 66 -3.74 -6.62 -1.41
CA ALA A 66 -3.99 -6.90 0.00
C ALA A 66 -4.02 -5.60 0.82
N LEU A 67 -3.06 -4.70 0.59
CA LEU A 67 -3.02 -3.38 1.21
C LEU A 67 -4.31 -2.58 0.92
N LEU A 68 -4.72 -2.49 -0.35
CA LEU A 68 -5.94 -1.77 -0.74
C LEU A 68 -7.19 -2.36 -0.08
N ARG A 69 -7.31 -3.70 0.01
CA ARG A 69 -8.42 -4.36 0.71
C ARG A 69 -8.43 -4.03 2.20
N ALA A 70 -7.27 -4.03 2.85
CA ALA A 70 -7.13 -3.69 4.26
C ALA A 70 -7.47 -2.21 4.52
N LEU A 71 -7.03 -1.29 3.65
CA LEU A 71 -7.33 0.14 3.75
C LEU A 71 -8.81 0.43 3.56
N LEU A 72 -9.46 -0.23 2.61
CA LEU A 72 -10.89 -0.09 2.31
C LEU A 72 -11.80 -0.83 3.29
N GLY A 73 -11.25 -1.44 4.35
CA GLY A 73 -12.02 -2.16 5.37
C GLY A 73 -12.64 -3.48 4.90
N ARG A 74 -12.19 -4.03 3.76
CA ARG A 74 -12.59 -5.36 3.26
C ARG A 74 -11.63 -6.48 3.70
N GLY A 75 -10.58 -6.14 4.46
CA GLY A 75 -9.58 -7.08 4.97
C GLY A 75 -9.78 -7.49 6.43
N GLU A 76 -10.73 -6.89 7.15
CA GLU A 76 -11.02 -7.26 8.53
C GLU A 76 -12.19 -8.25 8.53
N ALA A 77 -11.86 -9.55 8.62
CA ALA A 77 -12.83 -10.49 9.13
C ALA A 77 -13.19 -10.04 10.56
N PRO A 78 -14.47 -9.95 10.93
CA PRO A 78 -14.85 -9.59 12.30
C PRO A 78 -14.16 -10.54 13.29
N PRO A 79 -13.74 -10.07 14.48
CA PRO A 79 -13.30 -11.00 15.51
C PRO A 79 -14.45 -11.99 15.78
N ALA A 80 -14.15 -13.27 15.59
CA ALA A 80 -15.07 -14.34 15.98
C ALA A 80 -15.29 -14.20 17.50
N GLY A 81 -16.52 -13.85 17.87
CA GLY A 81 -16.99 -13.88 19.27
C GLY A 81 -17.27 -15.30 19.74
#